data_AF-A0A958RV92-F1
#
_entry.id   AF-A0A958RV92-F1
#
_cell.length_a   1.000
_cell.length_b   1.000
_cell.length_c   1.000
_cell.angle_alpha   90.00
_cell.angle_beta   90.00
_cell.angle_gamma   90.00
#
_symmetry.space_group_name_H-M   'P 1'
#
loop_
_entity.id
_entity.type
_entity.pdbx_description
1 polymer ?
#
loop_
_entity_poly.entity_id
_entity_poly.type
_entity_poly.pdbx_seq_one_letter_code
_entity_poly.pdbx_strand_id
1 'polypeptide(L)'
;MKKLSIYCVLIVLFALTLIPDVTQAQCAMCKAVTQSNAGSGFGSVVDGLNGGILYLMTIPYLMLSILAVVFFRKSWMAKLKKGQQ
;
A
#
# COMPACT_ATOMS: atom_id res chain seq x y z
N MET A 1 28.07 -28.89 -19.79
CA MET A 1 28.28 -27.67 -18.97
C MET A 1 26.98 -26.96 -18.56
N LYS A 2 25.98 -26.78 -19.44
CA LYS A 2 24.71 -26.09 -19.10
C LYS A 2 23.88 -26.79 -18.00
N LYS A 3 23.83 -28.14 -18.01
CA LYS A 3 23.14 -28.94 -16.99
C LYS A 3 23.80 -28.80 -15.61
N LEU A 4 25.13 -28.82 -15.56
CA LEU A 4 25.92 -28.59 -14.33
C LEU A 4 25.69 -27.18 -13.77
N SER A 5 25.61 -26.17 -14.65
CA SER A 5 25.28 -24.80 -14.26
C SER A 5 23.87 -24.67 -13.66
N ILE A 6 22.87 -25.38 -14.22
CA ILE A 6 21.51 -25.40 -13.65
C ILE A 6 21.50 -26.04 -12.26
N TYR A 7 22.21 -27.15 -12.07
CA TYR A 7 22.30 -27.78 -10.74
C TYR A 7 23.00 -26.88 -9.71
N CYS A 8 24.07 -26.17 -10.11
CA CYS A 8 24.71 -25.19 -9.22
C CYS A 8 23.75 -24.06 -8.83
N VAL A 9 22.96 -23.53 -9.77
CA VAL A 9 21.97 -22.48 -9.47
C VAL A 9 20.89 -22.98 -8.51
N LEU A 10 20.36 -24.19 -8.73
CA LEU A 10 19.34 -24.77 -7.85
C LEU A 10 19.87 -25.02 -6.43
N ILE A 11 21.12 -25.50 -6.30
CA ILE A 11 21.78 -25.71 -5.00
C ILE A 11 21.96 -24.38 -4.26
N VAL A 12 22.39 -23.32 -4.96
CA VAL A 12 22.53 -21.98 -4.36
C VAL A 12 21.18 -21.46 -3.88
N LEU A 13 20.13 -21.55 -4.70
CA LEU A 13 18.78 -21.11 -4.32
C LEU A 13 18.23 -21.89 -3.12
N PHE A 14 18.49 -23.19 -3.03
CA PHE A 14 18.12 -24.01 -1.89
C PHE A 14 18.93 -23.65 -0.64
N ALA A 15 20.22 -23.37 -0.76
CA ALA A 15 21.05 -22.93 0.37
C ALA A 15 20.59 -21.59 0.95
N LEU A 16 20.05 -20.69 0.10
CA LEU A 16 19.51 -19.40 0.53
C LEU A 16 18.27 -19.53 1.43
N THR A 17 17.47 -20.60 1.32
CA THR A 17 16.30 -20.83 2.19
C THR A 17 16.66 -21.36 3.58
N LEU A 18 17.89 -21.86 3.74
CA LEU A 18 18.39 -22.42 4.99
C LEU A 18 19.01 -21.35 5.90
N ILE A 19 19.07 -20.08 5.47
CA ILE A 19 19.60 -18.96 6.27
C ILE A 19 18.48 -18.48 7.22
N PRO A 20 18.54 -18.81 8.51
CA PRO A 20 17.52 -18.42 9.47
C PRO A 20 17.93 -17.08 10.08
N ASP A 21 17.59 -15.94 9.46
CA ASP A 21 17.44 -14.64 10.17
C ASP A 21 17.13 -13.40 9.31
N VAL A 22 16.79 -13.52 8.02
CA VAL A 22 16.39 -12.32 7.24
C VAL A 22 14.98 -11.81 7.59
N THR A 23 14.26 -12.49 8.48
CA THR A 23 12.90 -12.14 8.90
C THR A 23 12.87 -11.12 10.04
N GLN A 24 13.89 -11.05 10.91
CA GLN A 24 13.95 -10.06 12.01
C GLN A 24 14.08 -8.61 11.49
N ALA A 25 14.70 -8.40 10.33
CA ALA A 25 14.80 -7.09 9.69
C ALA A 25 13.48 -6.62 9.04
N GLN A 26 12.63 -7.54 8.55
CA GLN A 26 11.29 -7.23 8.03
C GLN A 26 10.30 -6.91 9.15
N CYS A 27 10.51 -7.46 10.35
CA CYS A 27 9.72 -7.13 11.53
C CYS A 27 10.04 -5.75 12.10
N ALA A 28 11.30 -5.29 12.02
CA ALA A 28 11.68 -3.96 12.51
C ALA A 28 11.03 -2.83 11.70
N MET A 29 10.86 -2.98 10.38
CA MET A 29 10.23 -1.95 9.54
C MET A 29 8.73 -1.82 9.84
N CYS A 30 8.00 -2.93 9.92
CA CYS A 30 6.58 -2.94 10.26
C CYS A 30 6.34 -2.50 11.72
N LYS A 31 7.24 -2.87 12.65
CA LYS A 31 7.16 -2.46 14.06
C LYS A 31 7.51 -0.98 14.26
N ALA A 32 8.51 -0.46 13.54
CA ALA A 32 8.86 0.96 13.58
C ALA A 32 7.74 1.84 13.01
N VAL A 33 7.08 1.42 11.92
CA VAL A 33 5.92 2.12 11.36
C VAL A 33 4.74 2.11 12.34
N THR A 34 4.43 0.97 12.96
CA THR A 34 3.34 0.90 13.96
C THR A 34 3.64 1.71 15.22
N GLN A 35 4.87 1.67 15.75
CA GLN A 35 5.28 2.47 16.92
C GLN A 35 5.32 3.98 16.62
N SER A 36 5.76 4.39 15.43
CA SER A 36 5.77 5.79 15.01
C SER A 36 4.35 6.36 14.90
N ASN A 37 3.38 5.53 14.51
CA ASN A 37 1.97 5.91 14.42
C ASN A 37 1.28 5.93 15.80
N ALA A 38 1.68 5.05 16.74
CA ALA A 38 1.11 4.96 18.08
C ALA A 38 1.36 6.21 18.96
N GLY A 39 2.42 6.98 18.69
CA GLY A 39 2.77 8.20 19.44
C GLY A 39 2.12 9.49 18.92
N SER A 40 1.54 9.49 17.72
CA SER A 40 0.68 10.58 17.25
C SER A 40 -0.71 10.37 17.84
N GLY A 41 -1.31 11.38 18.47
CA GLY A 41 -2.53 11.28 19.30
C GLY A 41 -3.82 10.73 18.66
N PHE A 42 -3.73 10.14 17.47
CA PHE A 42 -4.74 9.37 16.74
C PHE A 42 -4.61 7.84 16.90
N GLY A 43 -3.69 7.36 17.73
CA GLY A 43 -3.30 5.94 17.83
C GLY A 43 -4.43 4.92 18.12
N SER A 44 -5.64 5.35 18.50
CA SER A 44 -6.81 4.49 18.74
C SER A 44 -7.73 4.30 17.53
N VAL A 45 -7.58 5.06 16.44
CA VAL A 45 -8.45 4.95 15.24
C VAL A 45 -7.99 3.80 14.33
N VAL A 46 -6.82 3.23 14.61
CA VAL A 46 -6.03 2.47 13.67
C VAL A 46 -5.43 1.24 14.35
N ASP A 47 -6.26 0.44 15.01
CA ASP A 47 -5.82 -0.83 15.59
C ASP A 47 -5.44 -1.80 14.46
N GLY A 48 -4.13 -1.87 14.19
CA GLY A 48 -3.53 -2.77 13.21
C GLY A 48 -3.13 -2.11 11.88
N LEU A 49 -2.17 -2.75 11.20
CA LEU A 49 -1.57 -2.27 9.96
C LEU A 49 -2.61 -2.01 8.85
N ASN A 50 -3.59 -2.90 8.70
CA ASN A 50 -4.63 -2.78 7.67
C ASN A 50 -5.52 -1.55 7.90
N GLY A 51 -5.81 -1.22 9.16
CA GLY A 51 -6.50 0.02 9.51
C GLY A 51 -5.69 1.25 9.09
N GLY A 52 -4.35 1.18 9.23
CA GLY A 52 -3.45 2.29 8.89
C GLY A 52 -3.36 2.56 7.41
N ILE A 53 -3.32 1.50 6.61
CA ILE A 53 -3.33 1.60 5.15
C ILE A 53 -4.64 2.24 4.68
N LEU A 54 -5.80 1.81 5.20
CA LEU A 54 -7.10 2.39 4.88
C LEU A 54 -7.19 3.87 5.28
N TYR A 55 -6.67 4.25 6.45
CA TYR A 55 -6.65 5.63 6.91
C TYR A 55 -5.81 6.53 5.99
N LEU A 56 -4.58 6.13 5.68
CA LEU A 56 -3.68 6.90 4.81
C LEU A 56 -4.20 6.99 3.37
N MET A 57 -4.89 5.96 2.87
CA MET A 57 -5.52 5.96 1.54
C MET A 57 -6.81 6.79 1.45
N THR A 58 -7.46 7.09 2.58
CA THR A 58 -8.70 7.88 2.58
C THR A 58 -8.45 9.31 2.08
N ILE A 59 -7.34 9.93 2.49
CA ILE A 59 -6.98 11.31 2.12
C ILE A 59 -6.83 11.48 0.59
N PRO A 60 -6.00 10.70 -0.13
CA PRO A 60 -5.84 10.86 -1.58
C PRO A 60 -7.15 10.58 -2.34
N TYR A 61 -7.99 9.64 -1.89
CA TYR A 61 -9.28 9.39 -2.56
C TYR A 61 -10.28 10.51 -2.35
N LEU A 62 -10.33 11.13 -1.16
CA LEU A 62 -11.17 12.30 -0.91
C LEU A 62 -10.71 13.50 -1.74
N MET A 63 -9.39 13.78 -1.77
CA MET A 63 -8.84 14.85 -2.60
C MET A 63 -9.17 14.66 -4.09
N LEU A 64 -8.96 13.45 -4.62
CA LEU A 64 -9.28 13.12 -6.01
C LEU A 64 -10.78 13.28 -6.30
N SER A 65 -11.64 12.86 -5.36
CA SER A 65 -13.10 12.99 -5.50
C SER A 65 -13.53 14.46 -5.55
N ILE A 66 -12.97 15.31 -4.68
CA ILE A 66 -13.24 16.75 -4.67
C ILE A 66 -12.76 17.39 -5.98
N LEU A 67 -11.54 17.08 -6.41
CA LEU A 67 -10.98 17.57 -7.68
C LEU A 67 -11.86 17.17 -8.86
N ALA A 68 -12.27 15.90 -8.94
CA ALA A 68 -13.16 15.42 -9.99
C ALA A 68 -14.48 16.20 -9.99
N VAL A 69 -15.12 16.39 -8.83
CA VAL A 69 -16.35 17.17 -8.73
C VAL A 69 -16.12 18.61 -9.19
N VAL A 70 -15.11 19.32 -8.70
CA VAL A 70 -14.87 20.73 -9.05
C VAL A 70 -14.60 20.90 -10.55
N PHE A 71 -13.80 20.02 -11.15
CA PHE A 71 -13.46 20.14 -12.57
C PHE A 71 -14.62 19.75 -13.51
N PHE A 72 -15.34 18.68 -13.17
CA PHE A 72 -16.40 18.13 -14.03
C PHE A 72 -17.81 18.67 -13.73
N ARG A 73 -18.03 19.37 -12.61
CA ARG A 73 -19.34 19.93 -12.22
C ARG A 73 -20.02 20.68 -13.37
N LYS A 74 -19.32 21.59 -14.04
CA LYS A 74 -19.87 22.37 -15.16
C LYS A 74 -20.31 21.50 -16.34
N SER A 75 -19.48 20.52 -16.72
CA SER A 75 -19.73 19.61 -17.83
C SER A 75 -20.86 18.64 -17.51
N TRP A 76 -20.94 18.18 -16.26
CA TRP A 76 -22.00 17.30 -15.78
C TRP A 76 -23.34 18.04 -15.69
N MET A 77 -23.37 19.26 -15.12
CA MET A 77 -24.59 20.07 -15.04
C MET A 77 -25.12 20.44 -16.44
N ALA A 78 -24.24 20.74 -17.40
CA ALA A 78 -24.65 21.02 -18.79
C ALA A 78 -25.24 19.78 -19.49
N LYS A 79 -24.68 18.59 -19.23
CA LYS A 79 -25.22 17.31 -19.73
C LYS A 79 -26.56 16.96 -19.10
N LEU A 80 -26.71 17.17 -17.78
CA LEU A 80 -27.98 16.95 -17.08
C LEU A 80 -29.09 17.86 -17.60
N LYS A 81 -28.80 19.13 -17.94
CA LYS A 81 -29.79 20.06 -18.49
C LYS A 81 -30.25 19.72 -19.91
N LYS A 82 -29.34 19.17 -20.75
CA LYS A 82 -29.67 18.71 -22.12
C LYS A 82 -30.45 17.40 -22.16
N GLY A 83 -30.28 16.51 -21.18
CA GLY A 83 -31.04 15.26 -21.07
C GLY A 83 -32.45 15.43 -20.47
N GLN A 84 -32.87 16.66 -20.21
CA GLN A 84 -34.20 17.03 -19.69
C GLN A 84 -35.01 17.88 -20.70
N GLN A 85 -34.50 18.08 -21.92
CA GLN A 85 -35.22 18.65 -23.06
C GLN A 85 -35.53 17.54 -24.05
#